data_AF-A0A1I5ANP9-F1
#
_entry.id   AF-A0A1I5ANP9-F1
#
_cell.length_a   1.000
_cell.length_b   1.000
_cell.length_c   1.000
_cell.angle_alpha   90.00
_cell.angle_beta   90.00
_cell.angle_gamma   90.00
#
_symmetry.space_group_name_H-M   'P 1'
#
loop_
_entity.id
_entity.type
_entity.pdbx_description
1 polymer ?
#
loop_
_entity_poly.entity_id
_entity_poly.type
_entity_poly.pdbx_seq_one_letter_code
_entity_poly.pdbx_strand_id
1 'polypeptide(L)'
;MDNGKNRGRPQPQLARRRLLKGVSIVSGALAVSGGCPVPAAVQRPSSFSPGTLDPDTRRERQPFYGLHQAGIIIPQQAAMMLVSFDVLAGDKDELIRLFKLLTHRIAFLTRGGKVPASDNPQMPPLDSGILGDEIYPDNLTITVSVGAGLFDERFGLQQQKPSSLVLMTRFPHDALDAKLCHGDLLLQICANTNDTVIHALRDIIKNTPDLLSVRWRREGFFSDHAARSRGKETPVNLLGFKDGTANPDTHDGSLMDNILWVSAVQKEPAWTAGGSYQAVRII
;
A
#
# COMPACT_ATOMS: atom_id res chain seq x y z
N MET A 1 -77.41 -25.14 9.62
CA MET A 1 -78.42 -24.26 9.01
C MET A 1 -77.72 -23.18 8.21
N ASP A 2 -77.78 -23.34 6.90
CA ASP A 2 -77.86 -22.37 5.80
C ASP A 2 -76.95 -21.12 5.65
N ASN A 3 -76.20 -21.17 4.55
CA ASN A 3 -76.01 -20.20 3.44
C ASN A 3 -75.50 -18.75 3.67
N GLY A 4 -74.24 -18.53 3.25
CA GLY A 4 -73.93 -17.95 1.93
C GLY A 4 -73.76 -16.43 1.78
N LYS A 5 -72.53 -15.97 1.49
CA LYS A 5 -72.25 -15.10 0.31
C LYS A 5 -70.75 -14.89 0.01
N ASN A 6 -70.44 -15.12 -1.25
CA ASN A 6 -69.23 -14.83 -2.03
C ASN A 6 -68.71 -13.39 -1.89
N ARG A 7 -67.39 -13.21 -1.74
CA ARG A 7 -66.65 -12.02 -2.24
C ARG A 7 -65.27 -12.42 -2.75
N GLY A 8 -65.03 -12.11 -4.02
CA GLY A 8 -63.87 -12.52 -4.82
C GLY A 8 -62.57 -11.80 -4.49
N ARG A 9 -61.47 -12.45 -4.91
CA ARG A 9 -60.09 -11.94 -4.89
C ARG A 9 -59.87 -10.88 -5.97
N PRO A 10 -59.09 -9.82 -5.72
CA PRO A 10 -58.54 -9.00 -6.78
C PRO A 10 -57.18 -9.54 -7.27
N GLN A 11 -57.02 -9.55 -8.60
CA GLN A 11 -55.77 -9.72 -9.34
C GLN A 11 -55.54 -8.49 -10.26
N PRO A 12 -54.38 -8.33 -10.92
CA PRO A 12 -53.54 -7.12 -10.91
C PRO A 12 -53.85 -6.13 -12.06
N GLN A 13 -53.42 -4.87 -11.91
CA GLN A 13 -53.34 -3.91 -13.02
C GLN A 13 -51.98 -3.20 -13.06
N LEU A 14 -51.15 -3.67 -14.00
CA LEU A 14 -50.05 -2.93 -14.60
C LEU A 14 -50.61 -1.93 -15.61
N ALA A 15 -50.53 -0.63 -15.33
CA ALA A 15 -50.58 0.41 -16.37
C ALA A 15 -50.21 1.79 -15.78
N ARG A 16 -48.97 2.23 -16.01
CA ARG A 16 -48.61 3.65 -16.20
C ARG A 16 -47.20 3.80 -16.77
N ARG A 17 -47.04 3.38 -18.02
CA ARG A 17 -46.05 3.94 -18.95
C ARG A 17 -46.58 5.29 -19.42
N ARG A 18 -45.97 6.41 -19.01
CA ARG A 18 -46.03 7.71 -19.72
C ARG A 18 -45.13 8.73 -19.02
N LEU A 19 -43.94 8.93 -19.58
CA LEU A 19 -43.04 10.10 -19.59
C LEU A 19 -41.63 9.50 -19.82
N LEU A 20 -40.93 9.69 -20.93
CA LEU A 20 -40.72 10.92 -21.67
C LEU A 20 -40.63 10.59 -23.17
N LYS A 21 -41.41 11.32 -23.98
CA LYS A 21 -41.18 11.48 -25.41
C LYS A 21 -40.52 12.85 -25.60
N GLY A 22 -39.38 12.85 -26.30
CA GLY A 22 -38.92 13.99 -27.09
C GLY A 22 -37.72 14.74 -26.52
N VAL A 23 -36.52 14.40 -26.98
CA VAL A 23 -35.67 15.35 -27.72
C VAL A 23 -35.00 14.59 -28.87
N SER A 24 -35.09 15.19 -30.04
CA SER A 24 -34.89 14.65 -31.37
C SER A 24 -33.41 14.55 -31.74
N ILE A 25 -33.07 13.52 -32.52
CA ILE A 25 -31.86 13.48 -33.34
C ILE A 25 -32.03 14.55 -34.43
N VAL A 26 -31.18 15.57 -34.43
CA VAL A 26 -30.99 16.46 -35.59
C VAL A 26 -29.53 16.37 -36.00
N SER A 27 -29.32 15.66 -37.10
CA SER A 27 -28.12 15.74 -37.93
C SER A 27 -28.17 17.08 -38.70
N GLY A 28 -27.10 17.88 -38.67
CA GLY A 28 -26.99 19.06 -39.54
C GLY A 28 -25.91 20.05 -39.12
N ALA A 29 -25.00 20.37 -40.04
CA ALA A 29 -23.86 21.26 -39.85
C ALA A 29 -24.20 22.75 -40.03
N LEU A 30 -23.35 23.61 -39.43
CA LEU A 30 -23.05 25.04 -39.70
C LEU A 30 -24.04 26.13 -39.25
N ALA A 31 -23.66 26.95 -38.25
CA ALA A 31 -23.14 28.33 -38.44
C ALA A 31 -23.05 29.13 -37.12
N VAL A 32 -22.05 30.02 -37.08
CA VAL A 32 -21.51 30.82 -35.97
C VAL A 32 -22.44 31.93 -35.45
N SER A 33 -22.57 32.09 -34.12
CA SER A 33 -22.53 33.40 -33.42
C SER A 33 -22.65 33.30 -31.88
N GLY A 34 -21.66 33.83 -31.15
CA GLY A 34 -21.94 34.64 -29.95
C GLY A 34 -22.04 33.99 -28.55
N GLY A 35 -21.55 32.77 -28.30
CA GLY A 35 -21.53 32.20 -26.94
C GLY A 35 -20.12 32.01 -26.42
N CYS A 36 -19.77 32.63 -25.27
CA CYS A 36 -18.54 32.30 -24.55
C CYS A 36 -18.45 30.77 -24.37
N PRO A 37 -17.34 30.12 -24.74
CA PRO A 37 -17.17 28.72 -24.42
C PRO A 37 -17.04 28.63 -22.90
N VAL A 38 -18.12 28.26 -22.21
CA VAL A 38 -17.97 27.68 -20.87
C VAL A 38 -17.21 26.38 -21.14
N PRO A 39 -15.95 26.23 -20.71
CA PRO A 39 -15.32 24.93 -20.78
C PRO A 39 -16.24 24.02 -19.97
N ALA A 40 -16.89 23.07 -20.66
CA ALA A 40 -17.45 21.93 -19.97
C ALA A 40 -16.28 21.39 -19.18
N ALA A 41 -16.32 21.54 -17.86
CA ALA A 41 -15.31 20.98 -16.99
C ALA A 41 -15.26 19.52 -17.39
N VAL A 42 -14.15 19.10 -18.00
CA VAL A 42 -13.86 17.69 -18.19
C VAL A 42 -13.98 17.15 -16.79
N GLN A 43 -15.06 16.42 -16.51
CA GLN A 43 -15.17 15.62 -15.29
C GLN A 43 -13.99 14.67 -15.40
N ARG A 44 -12.87 15.05 -14.79
CA ARG A 44 -11.80 14.12 -14.52
C ARG A 44 -12.52 13.00 -13.76
N PRO A 45 -12.48 11.75 -14.25
CA PRO A 45 -12.97 10.65 -13.44
C PRO A 45 -12.35 10.83 -12.06
N SER A 46 -13.17 10.81 -11.01
CA SER A 46 -12.71 11.00 -9.64
C SER A 46 -11.83 9.81 -9.28
N SER A 47 -10.56 9.85 -9.69
CA SER A 47 -9.54 8.92 -9.25
C SER A 47 -9.13 9.34 -7.86
N PHE A 48 -9.18 8.41 -6.91
CA PHE A 48 -8.61 8.62 -5.60
C PHE A 48 -7.08 8.46 -5.66
N SER A 49 -6.37 8.95 -4.66
CA SER A 49 -4.91 8.83 -4.56
C SER A 49 -4.52 7.85 -3.44
N PRO A 50 -3.47 7.02 -3.61
CA PRO A 50 -2.52 7.01 -4.74
C PRO A 50 -3.00 6.20 -5.97
N GLY A 51 -4.25 5.71 -5.97
CA GLY A 51 -4.77 4.82 -7.00
C GLY A 51 -4.46 3.35 -6.71
N THR A 52 -4.67 2.47 -7.69
CA THR A 52 -4.39 1.02 -7.58
C THR A 52 -3.62 0.49 -8.79
N LEU A 53 -2.86 -0.59 -8.59
CA LEU A 53 -2.22 -1.36 -9.66
C LEU A 53 -3.03 -2.63 -9.99
N ASP A 54 -2.91 -3.07 -11.24
CA ASP A 54 -3.57 -4.27 -11.74
C ASP A 54 -2.86 -5.53 -11.23
N PRO A 55 -3.56 -6.47 -10.57
CA PRO A 55 -2.96 -7.72 -10.09
C PRO A 55 -2.33 -8.59 -11.19
N ASP A 56 -2.79 -8.47 -12.44
CA ASP A 56 -2.36 -9.36 -13.52
C ASP A 56 -1.05 -8.91 -14.20
N THR A 57 -0.39 -7.85 -13.71
CA THR A 57 0.83 -7.28 -14.31
C THR A 57 2.13 -7.78 -13.68
N ARG A 58 2.30 -9.11 -13.62
CA ARG A 58 3.45 -9.76 -12.94
C ARG A 58 4.86 -9.29 -13.35
N ARG A 59 5.02 -8.72 -14.55
CA ARG A 59 6.31 -8.24 -15.08
C ARG A 59 6.59 -6.77 -14.79
N GLU A 60 5.60 -6.02 -14.29
CA GLU A 60 5.79 -4.61 -13.94
C GLU A 60 6.67 -4.45 -12.71
N ARG A 61 7.42 -3.35 -12.71
CA ARG A 61 8.45 -3.03 -11.71
C ARG A 61 8.15 -1.67 -11.11
N GLN A 62 8.44 -1.56 -9.83
CA GLN A 62 8.46 -0.28 -9.13
C GLN A 62 9.91 0.13 -8.89
N PRO A 63 10.28 1.42 -9.05
CA PRO A 63 11.64 1.87 -8.87
C PRO A 63 12.04 1.78 -7.40
N PHE A 64 13.08 0.98 -7.10
CA PHE A 64 13.62 0.89 -5.75
C PHE A 64 14.44 2.11 -5.35
N TYR A 65 15.35 2.53 -6.22
CA TYR A 65 16.16 3.73 -6.00
C TYR A 65 15.39 4.99 -6.41
N GLY A 66 15.46 6.02 -5.58
CA GLY A 66 14.83 7.30 -5.80
C GLY A 66 15.10 8.23 -4.62
N LEU A 67 14.59 9.46 -4.71
CA LEU A 67 14.66 10.43 -3.62
C LEU A 67 13.84 9.97 -2.41
N HIS A 68 12.67 9.37 -2.66
CA HIS A 68 11.79 8.79 -1.65
C HIS A 68 11.69 7.28 -1.85
N GLN A 69 11.50 6.54 -0.76
CA GLN A 69 11.28 5.10 -0.86
C GLN A 69 9.96 4.80 -1.59
N ALA A 70 9.98 3.73 -2.38
CA ALA A 70 8.79 3.12 -2.94
C ALA A 70 7.81 2.64 -1.86
N GLY A 71 6.53 2.49 -2.21
CA GLY A 71 5.47 2.00 -1.30
C GLY A 71 4.81 3.09 -0.44
N ILE A 72 5.15 4.37 -0.65
CA ILE A 72 4.51 5.51 0.04
C ILE A 72 3.46 6.17 -0.87
N ILE A 73 3.90 6.70 -2.02
CA ILE A 73 3.02 7.37 -3.01
C ILE A 73 2.69 6.51 -4.23
N ILE A 74 3.28 5.30 -4.30
CA ILE A 74 3.03 4.36 -5.39
C ILE A 74 1.58 3.86 -5.29
N PRO A 75 0.87 3.69 -6.42
CA PRO A 75 -0.48 3.17 -6.41
C PRO A 75 -0.57 1.81 -5.69
N GLN A 76 -1.67 1.59 -4.96
CA GLN A 76 -1.83 0.45 -4.07
C GLN A 76 -1.81 -0.88 -4.83
N GLN A 77 -0.98 -1.82 -4.38
CA GLN A 77 -0.96 -3.19 -4.88
C GLN A 77 -1.93 -4.08 -4.09
N ALA A 78 -2.39 -5.18 -4.68
CA ALA A 78 -3.47 -5.98 -4.12
C ALA A 78 -3.12 -6.73 -2.82
N ALA A 79 -1.85 -7.04 -2.59
CA ALA A 79 -1.36 -7.74 -1.40
C ALA A 79 -0.40 -6.85 -0.60
N MET A 80 -0.48 -6.94 0.73
CA MET A 80 0.39 -6.22 1.65
C MET A 80 0.73 -7.07 2.88
N MET A 81 1.93 -6.88 3.40
CA MET A 81 2.34 -7.41 4.70
C MET A 81 3.14 -6.35 5.47
N LEU A 82 2.75 -6.16 6.72
CA LEU A 82 3.51 -5.41 7.71
C LEU A 82 4.23 -6.40 8.60
N VAL A 83 5.56 -6.29 8.68
CA VAL A 83 6.38 -7.17 9.51
C VAL A 83 7.32 -6.31 10.34
N SER A 84 7.14 -6.36 11.65
CA SER A 84 8.01 -5.67 12.58
C SER A 84 9.05 -6.63 13.14
N PHE A 85 10.25 -6.09 13.35
CA PHE A 85 11.40 -6.81 13.84
C PHE A 85 12.00 -6.13 15.07
N ASP A 86 12.47 -6.96 15.99
CA ASP A 86 13.48 -6.57 16.97
C ASP A 86 14.87 -6.77 16.32
N VAL A 87 15.76 -5.79 16.43
CA VAL A 87 17.10 -5.84 15.85
C VAL A 87 18.05 -6.53 16.82
N LEU A 88 18.72 -7.58 16.33
CA LEU A 88 19.64 -8.43 17.10
C LEU A 88 21.11 -8.00 17.01
N ALA A 89 21.42 -7.03 16.15
CA ALA A 89 22.76 -6.47 16.02
C ALA A 89 23.31 -6.03 17.38
N GLY A 90 24.52 -6.47 17.72
CA GLY A 90 25.17 -6.19 18.99
C GLY A 90 25.83 -4.80 19.05
N ASP A 91 26.14 -4.22 17.89
CA ASP A 91 26.79 -2.92 17.79
C ASP A 91 26.42 -2.17 16.50
N LYS A 92 26.99 -0.97 16.35
CA LYS A 92 26.74 -0.09 15.20
C LYS A 92 27.26 -0.66 13.88
N ASP A 93 28.35 -1.43 13.89
CA ASP A 93 28.92 -2.00 12.67
C ASP A 93 28.04 -3.13 12.13
N GLU A 94 27.46 -3.93 13.04
CA GLU A 94 26.44 -4.92 12.69
C GLU A 94 25.13 -4.27 12.21
N LEU A 95 24.73 -3.13 12.78
CA LEU A 95 23.58 -2.36 12.26
C LEU A 95 23.85 -1.82 10.84
N ILE A 96 25.07 -1.35 10.56
CA ILE A 96 25.49 -0.94 9.21
C ILE A 96 25.44 -2.14 8.26
N ARG A 97 25.90 -3.33 8.70
CA ARG A 97 25.83 -4.58 7.93
C ARG A 97 24.38 -4.92 7.60
N LEU A 98 23.47 -4.83 8.57
CA LEU A 98 22.04 -5.07 8.39
C LEU A 98 21.46 -4.16 7.31
N PHE A 99 21.65 -2.84 7.41
CA PHE A 99 21.08 -1.92 6.43
C PHE A 99 21.65 -2.12 5.02
N LYS A 100 22.96 -2.33 4.88
CA LYS A 100 23.58 -2.65 3.57
C LYS A 100 23.00 -3.93 2.97
N LEU A 101 22.81 -4.95 3.79
CA LEU A 101 22.24 -6.23 3.37
C LEU A 101 20.77 -6.06 2.93
N LEU A 102 19.96 -5.37 3.73
CA LEU A 102 18.57 -5.04 3.37
C LEU A 102 18.50 -4.28 2.04
N THR A 103 19.33 -3.25 1.85
CA THR A 103 19.39 -2.51 0.57
C THR A 103 19.67 -3.44 -0.61
N HIS A 104 20.66 -4.32 -0.50
CA HIS A 104 21.01 -5.25 -1.58
C HIS A 104 19.90 -6.26 -1.86
N ARG A 105 19.31 -6.87 -0.81
CA ARG A 105 18.22 -7.85 -0.97
C ARG A 105 16.97 -7.21 -1.57
N ILE A 106 16.55 -6.05 -1.06
CA ILE A 106 15.36 -5.35 -1.56
C ILE A 106 15.56 -4.93 -3.02
N ALA A 107 16.72 -4.39 -3.38
CA ALA A 107 17.02 -4.02 -4.77
C ALA A 107 16.94 -5.22 -5.73
N PHE A 108 17.39 -6.40 -5.29
CA PHE A 108 17.28 -7.63 -6.07
C PHE A 108 15.82 -8.09 -6.21
N LEU A 109 15.10 -8.20 -5.09
CA LEU A 109 13.73 -8.72 -5.06
C LEU A 109 12.77 -7.85 -5.88
N THR A 110 12.83 -6.52 -5.70
CA THR A 110 11.95 -5.56 -6.41
C THR A 110 12.23 -5.48 -7.91
N ARG A 111 13.46 -5.78 -8.34
CA ARG A 111 13.81 -5.89 -9.77
C ARG A 111 13.36 -7.23 -10.38
N GLY A 112 13.34 -8.28 -9.56
CA GLY A 112 13.24 -9.67 -10.01
C GLY A 112 14.53 -10.17 -10.68
N GLY A 113 14.54 -11.45 -10.99
CA GLY A 113 15.67 -12.13 -11.62
C GLY A 113 15.57 -13.65 -11.54
N LYS A 114 16.52 -14.34 -12.18
CA LYS A 114 16.65 -15.79 -12.02
C LYS A 114 17.19 -16.12 -10.63
N VAL A 115 16.63 -17.16 -10.02
CA VAL A 115 17.17 -17.74 -8.79
C VAL A 115 18.57 -18.29 -9.07
N PRO A 116 19.61 -17.93 -8.29
CA PRO A 116 20.92 -18.55 -8.43
C PRO A 116 20.83 -20.07 -8.19
N ALA A 117 21.46 -20.85 -9.08
CA ALA A 117 21.54 -22.30 -8.89
C ALA A 117 22.32 -22.61 -7.61
N SER A 118 21.89 -23.65 -6.88
CA SER A 118 22.71 -24.20 -5.80
C SER A 118 23.76 -25.13 -6.40
N ASP A 119 25.03 -24.76 -6.28
CA ASP A 119 26.15 -25.58 -6.75
C ASP A 119 26.39 -26.82 -5.85
N ASN A 120 25.78 -26.85 -4.65
CA ASN A 120 25.92 -27.95 -3.70
C ASN A 120 24.53 -28.48 -3.27
N PRO A 121 24.14 -29.69 -3.70
CA PRO A 121 22.87 -30.32 -3.31
C PRO A 121 22.71 -30.60 -1.81
N GLN A 122 23.80 -30.61 -1.03
CA GLN A 122 23.76 -30.82 0.41
C GLN A 122 23.49 -29.53 1.20
N MET A 123 23.58 -28.37 0.55
CA MET A 123 23.30 -27.08 1.17
C MET A 123 21.81 -26.74 1.06
N PRO A 124 21.24 -25.98 2.03
CA PRO A 124 19.88 -25.46 1.89
C PRO A 124 19.72 -24.66 0.59
N PRO A 125 18.60 -24.82 -0.15
CA PRO A 125 18.35 -24.10 -1.40
C PRO A 125 18.52 -22.59 -1.20
N LEU A 126 19.17 -21.89 -2.14
CA LEU A 126 19.45 -20.44 -2.04
C LEU A 126 18.18 -19.58 -2.02
N ASP A 127 17.11 -20.05 -2.65
CA ASP A 127 15.77 -19.45 -2.63
C ASP A 127 14.77 -20.40 -1.96
N SER A 128 13.62 -19.87 -1.54
CA SER A 128 12.51 -20.68 -1.03
C SER A 128 11.86 -21.58 -2.08
N GLY A 129 11.98 -21.24 -3.36
CA GLY A 129 11.41 -21.96 -4.50
C GLY A 129 9.92 -21.74 -4.72
N ILE A 130 9.23 -20.95 -3.89
CA ILE A 130 7.77 -20.80 -3.97
C ILE A 130 7.30 -20.06 -5.23
N LEU A 131 8.18 -19.26 -5.85
CA LEU A 131 7.91 -18.56 -7.11
C LEU A 131 8.46 -19.32 -8.34
N GLY A 132 9.05 -20.50 -8.15
CA GLY A 132 9.78 -21.23 -9.19
C GLY A 132 11.17 -20.64 -9.46
N ASP A 133 11.71 -20.92 -10.66
CA ASP A 133 13.10 -20.58 -11.02
C ASP A 133 13.31 -19.10 -11.39
N GLU A 134 12.22 -18.35 -11.58
CA GLU A 134 12.24 -16.93 -11.94
C GLU A 134 11.43 -16.13 -10.93
N ILE A 135 12.11 -15.22 -10.23
CA ILE A 135 11.47 -14.24 -9.36
C ILE A 135 10.98 -13.10 -10.23
N TYR A 136 9.67 -13.02 -10.41
CA TYR A 136 9.03 -11.89 -11.08
C TYR A 136 8.95 -10.68 -10.14
N PRO A 137 9.10 -9.45 -10.66
CA PRO A 137 9.03 -8.24 -9.86
C PRO A 137 7.64 -7.99 -9.27
N ASP A 138 6.57 -8.30 -10.02
CA ASP A 138 5.19 -8.32 -9.52
C ASP A 138 4.74 -7.05 -8.77
N ASN A 139 5.20 -5.89 -9.25
CA ASN A 139 5.03 -4.58 -8.60
C ASN A 139 5.49 -4.53 -7.12
N LEU A 140 6.42 -5.40 -6.73
CA LEU A 140 6.95 -5.49 -5.39
C LEU A 140 7.60 -4.17 -4.97
N THR A 141 7.18 -3.69 -3.81
CA THR A 141 7.81 -2.59 -3.08
C THR A 141 8.06 -3.05 -1.65
N ILE A 142 9.24 -2.73 -1.11
CA ILE A 142 9.57 -2.96 0.29
C ILE A 142 10.04 -1.63 0.87
N THR A 143 9.23 -1.07 1.76
CA THR A 143 9.53 0.18 2.48
C THR A 143 10.10 -0.17 3.85
N VAL A 144 11.26 0.40 4.17
CA VAL A 144 11.92 0.23 5.48
C VAL A 144 11.65 1.45 6.34
N SER A 145 11.13 1.24 7.55
CA SER A 145 11.00 2.27 8.58
C SER A 145 11.61 1.79 9.90
N VAL A 146 12.04 2.74 10.73
CA VAL A 146 12.70 2.47 12.01
C VAL A 146 11.87 3.02 13.17
N GLY A 147 11.77 2.23 14.24
CA GLY A 147 11.02 2.58 15.43
C GLY A 147 11.87 3.33 16.45
N ALA A 148 11.20 3.91 17.44
CA ALA A 148 11.87 4.64 18.53
C ALA A 148 12.82 3.75 19.36
N GLY A 149 12.61 2.42 19.36
CA GLY A 149 13.46 1.45 20.05
C GLY A 149 14.88 1.37 19.48
N LEU A 150 15.07 1.64 18.19
CA LEU A 150 16.38 1.61 17.54
C LEU A 150 17.33 2.72 18.03
N PHE A 151 16.80 3.75 18.70
CA PHE A 151 17.54 4.92 19.16
C PHE A 151 17.84 4.87 20.67
N ASP A 152 17.97 3.68 21.22
CA ASP A 152 18.49 3.45 22.57
C ASP A 152 20.05 3.47 22.57
N GLU A 153 20.67 2.95 23.63
CA GLU A 153 22.11 2.94 23.82
C GLU A 153 22.89 1.96 22.94
N ARG A 154 22.25 0.96 22.32
CA ARG A 154 22.94 -0.14 21.60
C ARG A 154 23.87 0.36 20.50
N PHE A 155 23.48 1.43 19.81
CA PHE A 155 24.14 1.89 18.58
C PHE A 155 24.73 3.31 18.66
N GLY A 156 24.57 3.98 19.81
CA GLY A 156 25.02 5.37 19.98
C GLY A 156 24.30 6.37 19.06
N LEU A 157 23.01 6.14 18.76
CA LEU A 157 22.23 6.94 17.81
C LEU A 157 21.25 7.93 18.47
N GLN A 158 21.27 8.08 19.79
CA GLN A 158 20.27 8.86 20.53
C GLN A 158 20.17 10.32 20.03
N GLN A 159 21.29 10.94 19.69
CA GLN A 159 21.34 12.31 19.15
C GLN A 159 20.83 12.42 17.70
N GLN A 160 20.68 11.30 17.00
CA GLN A 160 20.13 11.21 15.64
C GLN A 160 18.65 10.84 15.64
N LYS A 161 18.04 10.64 16.82
CA LYS A 161 16.62 10.33 16.91
C LYS A 161 15.77 11.48 16.35
N PRO A 162 14.87 11.22 15.39
CA PRO A 162 13.96 12.23 14.88
C PRO A 162 13.06 12.76 16.02
N SER A 163 12.89 14.08 16.08
CA SER A 163 12.25 14.75 17.22
C SER A 163 10.78 14.38 17.39
N SER A 164 10.09 14.10 16.28
CA SER A 164 8.69 13.68 16.28
C SER A 164 8.52 12.15 16.39
N LEU A 165 9.62 11.38 16.43
CA LEU A 165 9.57 9.93 16.60
C LEU A 165 9.36 9.56 18.08
N VAL A 166 8.11 9.32 18.44
CA VAL A 166 7.72 8.90 19.79
C VAL A 166 7.17 7.48 19.79
N LEU A 167 7.29 6.78 20.92
CA LEU A 167 6.58 5.52 21.11
C LEU A 167 5.07 5.79 21.10
N MET A 168 4.33 5.04 20.29
CA MET A 168 2.87 5.14 20.28
C MET A 168 2.34 4.81 21.68
N THR A 169 1.57 5.74 22.24
CA THR A 169 0.83 5.56 23.48
C THR A 169 -0.63 5.25 23.17
N ARG A 170 -1.36 4.81 24.19
CA ARG A 170 -2.79 4.50 24.04
C ARG A 170 -3.62 5.77 23.88
N PHE A 171 -4.62 5.69 23.01
CA PHE A 171 -5.75 6.63 22.94
C PHE A 171 -6.97 6.05 23.66
N PRO A 172 -8.02 6.85 23.92
CA PRO A 172 -9.33 6.33 24.30
C PRO A 172 -9.81 5.26 23.30
N HIS A 173 -10.42 4.19 23.81
CA HIS A 173 -10.84 2.99 23.05
C HIS A 173 -9.73 2.10 22.50
N ASP A 174 -8.46 2.35 22.84
CA ASP A 174 -7.40 1.41 22.53
C ASP A 174 -7.42 0.19 23.45
N ALA A 175 -7.37 -0.99 22.82
CA ALA A 175 -7.10 -2.27 23.44
C ALA A 175 -5.78 -2.85 22.89
N LEU A 176 -4.67 -2.15 23.16
CA LEU A 176 -3.35 -2.52 22.62
C LEU A 176 -2.89 -3.88 23.16
N ASP A 177 -2.51 -4.79 22.25
CA ASP A 177 -1.73 -5.98 22.57
C ASP A 177 -0.24 -5.66 22.41
N ALA A 178 0.53 -5.75 23.49
CA ALA A 178 1.96 -5.47 23.50
C ALA A 178 2.75 -6.34 22.49
N LYS A 179 2.25 -7.55 22.18
CA LYS A 179 2.86 -8.43 21.17
C LYS A 179 2.70 -7.92 19.74
N LEU A 180 1.76 -7.02 19.49
CA LEU A 180 1.45 -6.44 18.18
C LEU A 180 1.84 -4.96 18.09
N CYS A 181 2.57 -4.46 19.07
CA CYS A 181 2.96 -3.07 19.17
C CYS A 181 4.48 -2.90 19.02
N HIS A 182 4.87 -1.76 18.46
CA HIS A 182 6.25 -1.28 18.37
C HIS A 182 7.18 -2.26 17.62
N GLY A 183 8.49 -2.08 17.82
CA GLY A 183 9.60 -2.79 17.17
C GLY A 183 10.70 -1.81 16.77
N ASP A 184 11.89 -2.34 16.52
CA ASP A 184 13.06 -1.54 16.12
C ASP A 184 13.02 -1.16 14.64
N LEU A 185 12.50 -2.08 13.82
CA LEU A 185 12.40 -1.93 12.37
C LEU A 185 11.05 -2.47 11.90
N LEU A 186 10.46 -1.85 10.90
CA LEU A 186 9.25 -2.31 10.23
C LEU A 186 9.50 -2.38 8.72
N LEU A 187 9.08 -3.49 8.13
CA LEU A 187 8.99 -3.65 6.69
C LEU A 187 7.52 -3.62 6.28
N GLN A 188 7.20 -2.71 5.35
CA GLN A 188 5.96 -2.75 4.58
C GLN A 188 6.27 -3.37 3.22
N ILE A 189 5.74 -4.57 2.99
CA ILE A 189 5.97 -5.35 1.77
C ILE A 189 4.65 -5.39 1.00
N CYS A 190 4.60 -4.78 -0.18
CA CYS A 190 3.41 -4.77 -1.03
C CYS A 190 3.75 -5.31 -2.42
N ALA A 191 2.87 -6.12 -2.99
CA ALA A 191 3.00 -6.65 -4.35
C ALA A 191 1.61 -6.98 -4.91
N ASN A 192 1.53 -7.39 -6.18
CA ASN A 192 0.26 -7.83 -6.74
C ASN A 192 -0.24 -9.14 -6.10
N THR A 193 0.66 -10.03 -5.68
CA THR A 193 0.30 -11.35 -5.13
C THR A 193 0.88 -11.61 -3.74
N ASN A 194 0.14 -12.40 -2.93
CA ASN A 194 0.61 -12.83 -1.61
C ASN A 194 1.87 -13.72 -1.71
N ASP A 195 1.99 -14.52 -2.77
CA ASP A 195 3.16 -15.36 -3.04
C ASP A 195 4.44 -14.52 -3.13
N THR A 196 4.43 -13.41 -3.87
CA THR A 196 5.58 -12.48 -3.95
C THR A 196 5.89 -11.85 -2.61
N VAL A 197 4.87 -11.42 -1.85
CA VAL A 197 5.05 -10.82 -0.52
C VAL A 197 5.67 -11.82 0.46
N ILE A 198 5.18 -13.06 0.49
CA ILE A 198 5.69 -14.13 1.35
C ILE A 198 7.10 -14.54 0.94
N HIS A 199 7.38 -14.63 -0.36
CA HIS A 199 8.71 -14.92 -0.90
C HIS A 199 9.72 -13.88 -0.41
N ALA A 200 9.41 -12.60 -0.58
CA ALA A 200 10.28 -11.50 -0.18
C ALA A 200 10.58 -11.52 1.33
N LEU A 201 9.58 -11.78 2.17
CA LEU A 201 9.79 -11.91 3.62
C LEU A 201 10.74 -13.09 3.94
N ARG A 202 10.49 -14.25 3.34
CA ARG A 202 11.32 -15.46 3.59
C ARG A 202 12.75 -15.26 3.15
N ASP A 203 12.96 -14.59 2.01
CA ASP A 203 14.29 -14.22 1.54
C ASP A 203 15.02 -13.34 2.56
N ILE A 204 14.36 -12.30 3.06
CA ILE A 204 14.94 -11.39 4.05
C ILE A 204 15.31 -12.16 5.33
N ILE A 205 14.36 -12.90 5.93
CA ILE A 205 14.59 -13.67 7.17
C ILE A 205 15.77 -14.64 7.00
N LYS A 206 15.84 -15.32 5.85
CA LYS A 206 16.91 -16.27 5.57
C LYS A 206 18.30 -15.61 5.54
N ASN A 207 18.38 -14.37 5.06
CA ASN A 207 19.64 -13.65 4.94
C ASN A 207 20.02 -12.90 6.24
N THR A 208 19.11 -12.73 7.20
CA THR A 208 19.33 -11.95 8.44
C THR A 208 19.13 -12.73 9.76
N PRO A 209 19.43 -14.05 9.85
CA PRO A 209 19.08 -14.85 11.03
C PRO A 209 19.78 -14.41 12.32
N ASP A 210 20.92 -13.74 12.19
CA ASP A 210 21.76 -13.20 13.26
C ASP A 210 21.49 -11.71 13.54
N LEU A 211 20.63 -11.07 12.74
CA LEU A 211 20.43 -9.61 12.78
C LEU A 211 18.99 -9.18 13.05
N LEU A 212 18.00 -10.00 12.70
CA LEU A 212 16.58 -9.68 12.84
C LEU A 212 15.81 -10.82 13.48
N SER A 213 14.93 -10.47 14.43
CA SER A 213 13.90 -11.38 14.97
C SER A 213 12.52 -10.83 14.66
N VAL A 214 11.62 -11.67 14.14
CA VAL A 214 10.24 -11.25 13.86
C VAL A 214 9.52 -10.99 15.17
N ARG A 215 9.06 -9.76 15.36
CA ARG A 215 8.28 -9.34 16.53
C ARG A 215 6.79 -9.62 16.32
N TRP A 216 6.24 -9.12 15.21
CA TRP A 216 4.87 -9.39 14.79
C TRP A 216 4.74 -9.24 13.28
N ARG A 217 3.71 -9.88 12.71
CA ARG A 217 3.34 -9.74 11.30
C ARG A 217 1.83 -9.60 11.13
N ARG A 218 1.42 -8.84 10.11
CA ARG A 218 0.04 -8.76 9.63
C ARG A 218 0.01 -8.74 8.12
N GLU A 219 -0.90 -9.52 7.56
CA GLU A 219 -1.19 -9.55 6.13
C GLU A 219 -2.46 -8.73 5.88
N GLY A 220 -2.51 -8.07 4.74
CA GLY A 220 -3.61 -7.25 4.29
C GLY A 220 -3.84 -7.42 2.78
N PHE A 221 -5.03 -7.05 2.34
CA PHE A 221 -5.42 -7.09 0.94
C PHE A 221 -6.35 -5.92 0.61
N PHE A 222 -6.43 -5.56 -0.67
CA PHE A 222 -7.47 -4.68 -1.20
C PHE A 222 -8.56 -5.47 -1.92
N SER A 223 -9.73 -4.87 -2.11
CA SER A 223 -10.78 -5.48 -2.91
C SER A 223 -10.30 -5.70 -4.35
N ASP A 224 -10.44 -6.94 -4.85
CA ASP A 224 -10.02 -7.33 -6.20
C ASP A 224 -10.64 -6.41 -7.28
N HIS A 225 -11.90 -6.00 -7.08
CA HIS A 225 -12.58 -5.07 -7.96
C HIS A 225 -11.86 -3.71 -8.07
N ALA A 226 -11.45 -3.13 -6.94
CA ALA A 226 -10.74 -1.85 -6.95
C ALA A 226 -9.32 -1.98 -7.50
N ALA A 227 -8.62 -3.07 -7.19
CA ALA A 227 -7.30 -3.37 -7.75
C ALA A 227 -7.34 -3.42 -9.28
N ARG A 228 -8.28 -4.19 -9.85
CA ARG A 228 -8.48 -4.31 -11.30
C ARG A 228 -8.95 -3.02 -11.98
N SER A 229 -9.48 -2.06 -11.23
CA SER A 229 -9.95 -0.77 -11.75
C SER A 229 -8.83 0.19 -12.18
N ARG A 230 -7.58 -0.06 -11.75
CA ARG A 230 -6.40 0.79 -12.02
C ARG A 230 -6.62 2.25 -11.60
N GLY A 231 -7.07 2.45 -10.36
CA GLY A 231 -7.32 3.77 -9.77
C GLY A 231 -8.63 4.46 -10.16
N LYS A 232 -9.47 3.83 -10.99
CA LYS A 232 -10.79 4.38 -11.36
C LYS A 232 -11.82 4.26 -10.23
N GLU A 233 -11.65 3.29 -9.34
CA GLU A 233 -12.57 3.03 -8.24
C GLU A 233 -11.82 3.05 -6.92
N THR A 234 -12.37 3.80 -5.96
CA THR A 234 -11.89 3.80 -4.57
C THR A 234 -12.08 2.42 -3.95
N PRO A 235 -11.06 1.87 -3.27
CA PRO A 235 -11.18 0.65 -2.48
C PRO A 235 -12.33 0.71 -1.50
N VAL A 236 -12.93 -0.44 -1.24
CA VAL A 236 -14.01 -0.61 -0.26
C VAL A 236 -13.45 -1.38 0.92
N ASN A 237 -13.56 -0.82 2.12
CA ASN A 237 -13.12 -1.47 3.34
C ASN A 237 -14.08 -2.61 3.76
N LEU A 238 -13.70 -3.39 4.76
CA LEU A 238 -14.49 -4.56 5.20
C LEU A 238 -15.82 -4.19 5.88
N LEU A 239 -16.08 -2.90 6.14
CA LEU A 239 -17.39 -2.41 6.60
C LEU A 239 -18.30 -1.99 5.43
N GLY A 240 -17.83 -2.09 4.18
CA GLY A 240 -18.58 -1.78 2.97
C GLY A 240 -18.53 -0.32 2.53
N PHE A 241 -17.63 0.50 3.08
CA PHE A 241 -17.49 1.92 2.71
C PHE A 241 -16.28 2.16 1.80
N LYS A 242 -16.42 3.12 0.86
CA LYS A 242 -15.28 3.61 0.06
C LYS A 242 -14.26 4.29 0.98
N ASP A 243 -13.00 3.87 0.90
CA ASP A 243 -11.92 4.29 1.79
C ASP A 243 -10.73 4.84 0.99
N GLY A 244 -10.34 6.09 1.25
CA GLY A 244 -9.30 6.81 0.51
C GLY A 244 -9.78 7.90 -0.46
N THR A 245 -11.10 8.15 -0.57
CA THR A 245 -11.66 9.16 -1.51
C THR A 245 -11.10 10.57 -1.29
N ALA A 246 -10.86 10.96 -0.04
CA ALA A 246 -10.42 12.30 0.33
C ALA A 246 -8.89 12.40 0.52
N ASN A 247 -8.13 11.39 0.09
CA ASN A 247 -6.67 11.44 0.17
C ASN A 247 -6.13 12.62 -0.66
N PRO A 248 -5.09 13.32 -0.17
CA PRO A 248 -4.35 14.30 -0.95
C PRO A 248 -3.87 13.72 -2.28
N ASP A 249 -3.83 14.54 -3.34
CA ASP A 249 -3.33 14.09 -4.64
C ASP A 249 -1.81 13.89 -4.59
N THR A 250 -1.36 12.64 -4.59
CA THR A 250 0.07 12.28 -4.60
C THR A 250 0.83 12.70 -5.86
N HIS A 251 0.15 13.15 -6.92
CA HIS A 251 0.79 13.73 -8.11
C HIS A 251 1.10 15.23 -7.95
N ASP A 252 0.53 15.89 -6.94
CA ASP A 252 0.88 17.27 -6.59
C ASP A 252 2.16 17.28 -5.74
N GLY A 253 3.31 17.43 -6.41
CA GLY A 253 4.62 17.44 -5.76
C GLY A 253 4.76 18.54 -4.70
N SER A 254 4.25 19.75 -4.96
CA SER A 254 4.31 20.85 -3.99
C SER A 254 3.49 20.54 -2.74
N LEU A 255 2.34 19.87 -2.90
CA LEU A 255 1.55 19.41 -1.77
C LEU A 255 2.28 18.31 -0.98
N MET A 256 2.86 17.32 -1.66
CA MET A 256 3.62 16.24 -1.01
C MET A 256 4.84 16.76 -0.25
N ASP A 257 5.58 17.71 -0.81
CA ASP A 257 6.72 18.36 -0.16
C ASP A 257 6.31 19.10 1.12
N ASN A 258 5.06 19.58 1.19
CA ASN A 258 4.53 20.28 2.35
C ASN A 258 4.01 19.33 3.44
N ILE A 259 3.33 18.24 3.06
CA ILE A 259 2.58 17.41 4.02
C ILE A 259 3.19 16.03 4.30
N LEU A 260 4.01 15.50 3.41
CA LEU A 260 4.44 14.10 3.44
C LEU A 260 5.94 13.95 3.69
N TRP A 261 6.76 14.78 3.04
CA TRP A 261 8.21 14.65 3.09
C TRP A 261 8.86 15.55 4.13
N VAL A 262 9.78 15.00 4.90
CA VAL A 262 10.64 15.79 5.80
C VAL A 262 11.58 16.64 4.95
N SER A 263 11.57 17.94 5.15
CA SER A 263 12.43 18.91 4.49
C SER A 263 13.42 19.53 5.48
N ALA A 264 14.37 20.33 4.98
CA ALA A 264 15.32 21.05 5.81
C ALA A 264 14.67 22.17 6.66
N VAL A 265 13.42 22.54 6.38
CA VAL A 265 12.70 23.60 7.12
C VAL A 265 12.27 23.10 8.50
N GLN A 266 11.93 21.82 8.61
CA GLN A 266 11.70 21.16 9.88
C GLN A 266 13.07 20.94 10.57
N LYS A 267 13.21 21.35 11.83
CA LYS A 267 14.45 21.22 12.62
C LYS A 267 14.74 19.77 13.03
N GLU A 268 14.71 18.85 12.06
CA GLU A 268 14.96 17.43 12.22
C GLU A 268 16.44 17.08 11.94
N PRO A 269 16.93 15.93 12.42
CA PRO A 269 18.26 15.44 12.06
C PRO A 269 18.42 15.33 10.54
N ALA A 270 19.54 15.79 9.99
CA ALA A 270 19.72 15.93 8.54
C ALA A 270 19.51 14.64 7.73
N TRP A 271 19.77 13.47 8.32
CA TRP A 271 19.56 12.17 7.66
C TRP A 271 18.09 11.86 7.34
N THR A 272 17.15 12.54 8.00
CA THR A 272 15.70 12.36 7.80
C THR A 272 15.16 13.05 6.55
N ALA A 273 15.94 13.95 5.93
CA ALA A 273 15.49 14.69 4.76
C ALA A 273 15.07 13.75 3.62
N GLY A 274 13.91 14.00 3.02
CA GLY A 274 13.29 13.13 2.02
C GLY A 274 12.58 11.88 2.60
N GLY A 275 12.70 11.63 3.90
CA GLY A 275 11.93 10.62 4.61
C GLY A 275 10.51 11.05 4.93
N SER A 276 9.75 10.17 5.58
CA SER A 276 8.40 10.45 6.08
C SER A 276 8.16 9.71 7.39
N TYR A 277 7.30 10.26 8.24
CA TYR A 277 6.86 9.59 9.46
C TYR A 277 5.70 8.63 9.16
N GLN A 278 5.80 7.40 9.63
CA GLN A 278 4.79 6.36 9.42
C GLN A 278 4.06 6.06 10.72
N ALA A 279 2.73 6.12 10.70
CA ALA A 279 1.87 5.66 11.78
C ALA A 279 1.13 4.39 11.34
N VAL A 280 1.22 3.33 12.14
CA VAL A 280 0.56 2.04 11.89
C VAL A 280 -0.39 1.71 13.03
N ARG A 281 -1.63 1.34 12.69
CA ARG A 281 -2.68 0.95 13.63
C ARG A 281 -3.31 -0.36 13.13
N ILE A 282 -3.40 -1.35 14.00
CA ILE A 282 -4.13 -2.61 13.74
C ILE A 282 -5.52 -2.45 14.36
N ILE A 283 -6.56 -2.46 13.52
CA ILE A 283 -7.96 -2.18 13.90
C ILE A 283 -8.84 -3.30 13.36
#